data_AF-A0A821H892-F1
#
_entry.id   AF-A0A821H892-F1
#
_cell.length_a   1.000
_cell.length_b   1.000
_cell.length_c   1.000
_cell.angle_alpha   90.00
_cell.angle_beta   90.00
_cell.angle_gamma   90.00
#
_symmetry.space_group_name_H-M   'P 1'
#
loop_
_entity.id
_entity.type
_entity.pdbx_description
1 polymer ?
#
loop_
_entity_poly.entity_id
_entity_poly.type
_entity_poly.pdbx_seq_one_letter_code
_entity_poly.pdbx_strand_id
1 'polypeptide(L)'
;MAFFLQETFNPDIRRDQPETWSYKWPNFSKLGILGNNRWLYPQACDNRQNPNIYKVFQILFGERELIVNITRAGLMRPTKNIYFSTRNEFEDRENWKTISDWLHLDMNPLTGRATTYGFEH
;
A
#
# COMPACT_ATOMS: atom_id res chain seq x y z
N MET A 1 8.25 24.86 14.70
CA MET A 1 7.99 23.50 15.20
C MET A 1 8.13 22.55 14.02
N ALA A 2 9.25 21.84 13.92
CA ALA A 2 9.50 20.92 12.80
C ALA A 2 8.78 19.61 13.09
N PHE A 3 7.80 19.25 12.25
CA PHE A 3 7.22 17.92 12.25
C PHE A 3 8.21 16.98 11.58
N PHE A 4 8.96 16.22 12.38
CA PHE A 4 9.76 15.13 11.84
C PHE A 4 8.83 13.98 11.50
N LEU A 5 8.87 13.52 10.25
CA LEU A 5 8.16 12.32 9.82
C LEU A 5 8.80 11.13 10.54
N GLN A 6 8.07 10.54 11.49
CA GLN A 6 8.53 9.34 12.19
C GLN A 6 8.23 8.12 11.32
N GLU A 7 9.29 7.46 10.85
CA GLU A 7 9.15 6.12 10.28
C GLU A 7 8.74 5.14 11.37
N THR A 8 7.63 4.43 11.15
CA THR A 8 7.16 3.41 12.10
C THR A 8 7.49 2.06 11.53
N PHE A 9 8.54 1.44 12.06
CA PHE A 9 8.88 0.07 11.74
C PHE A 9 8.07 -0.87 12.64
N ASN A 10 7.43 -1.89 12.06
CA ASN A 10 6.87 -2.99 12.84
C ASN A 10 7.94 -4.11 12.90
N PRO A 11 8.68 -4.26 14.01
CA PRO A 11 9.72 -5.27 14.13
C PRO A 11 9.18 -6.70 14.10
N ASP A 12 7.88 -6.87 14.35
CA ASP A 12 7.24 -8.18 14.34
C ASP A 12 6.90 -8.68 12.92
N ILE A 13 7.07 -7.86 11.88
CA ILE A 13 6.82 -8.25 10.48
C ILE A 13 8.13 -8.21 9.72
N ARG A 14 8.52 -9.37 9.19
CA ARG A 14 9.74 -9.52 8.39
C ARG A 14 9.41 -9.86 6.96
N ARG A 15 9.89 -9.06 6.01
CA ARG A 15 9.65 -9.23 4.56
C ARG A 15 10.15 -10.57 4.01
N ASP A 16 11.13 -11.18 4.66
CA ASP A 16 11.76 -12.43 4.24
C ASP A 16 11.24 -13.65 5.02
N GLN A 17 10.32 -13.45 5.97
CA GLN A 17 9.79 -14.52 6.83
C GLN A 17 8.26 -14.53 6.82
N PRO A 18 7.63 -15.26 5.87
CA PRO A 18 6.19 -15.35 5.74
C PRO A 18 5.46 -15.82 7.00
N GLU A 19 6.15 -16.53 7.90
CA GLU A 19 5.66 -16.90 9.22
C GLU A 19 5.08 -15.71 9.98
N THR A 20 5.80 -14.59 9.93
CA THR A 20 5.45 -13.36 10.65
C THR A 20 4.17 -12.70 10.13
N TRP A 21 3.76 -13.02 8.90
CA TRP A 21 2.61 -12.42 8.24
C TRP A 21 1.28 -13.05 8.67
N SER A 22 1.31 -14.24 9.27
CA SER A 22 0.07 -14.93 9.69
C SER A 22 -0.64 -14.21 10.83
N TYR A 23 0.12 -13.60 11.75
CA TYR A 23 -0.42 -13.09 13.02
C TYR A 23 -0.21 -11.57 13.23
N LYS A 24 0.63 -10.91 12.42
CA LYS A 24 0.96 -9.48 12.60
C LYS A 24 0.68 -8.62 11.37
N TRP A 25 0.17 -9.17 10.29
CA TRP A 25 -0.08 -8.41 9.07
C TRP A 25 -1.04 -7.24 9.32
N PRO A 26 -0.82 -6.05 8.70
CA PRO A 26 -1.67 -4.88 8.96
C PRO A 26 -3.14 -5.10 8.62
N ASN A 27 -4.02 -4.35 9.29
CA ASN A 27 -5.46 -4.30 9.00
C ASN A 27 -5.73 -3.90 7.53
N PHE A 28 -6.93 -4.21 7.03
CA PHE A 28 -7.31 -4.06 5.60
C PHE A 28 -6.54 -4.96 4.62
N SER A 29 -5.90 -6.01 5.12
CA SER A 29 -5.17 -7.00 4.31
C SER A 29 -6.02 -7.68 3.23
N LYS A 30 -7.31 -7.88 3.52
CA LYS A 30 -8.28 -8.44 2.56
C LYS A 30 -8.63 -7.49 1.42
N LEU A 31 -8.34 -6.21 1.58
CA LEU A 31 -8.43 -5.20 0.52
C LEU A 31 -7.05 -4.92 -0.11
N GLY A 32 -6.00 -5.66 0.25
CA GLY A 32 -4.64 -5.41 -0.24
C GLY A 32 -4.03 -4.08 0.24
N ILE A 33 -4.55 -3.52 1.35
CA ILE A 33 -4.08 -2.26 1.93
C ILE A 33 -3.29 -2.55 3.22
N LEU A 34 -2.22 -1.80 3.46
CA LEU A 34 -1.40 -1.89 4.65
C LEU A 34 -1.85 -0.90 5.73
N GLY A 35 -2.91 -1.24 6.46
CA GLY A 35 -3.44 -0.44 7.57
C GLY A 35 -4.21 0.80 7.13
N ASN A 36 -4.46 1.72 8.07
CA ASN A 36 -5.25 2.94 7.80
C ASN A 36 -4.42 4.24 7.80
N ASN A 37 -3.11 4.13 7.94
CA ASN A 37 -2.24 5.29 8.08
C ASN A 37 -1.87 5.85 6.70
N ARG A 38 -1.88 7.17 6.59
CA ARG A 38 -1.39 7.87 5.40
C ARG A 38 0.10 7.56 5.21
N TRP A 39 0.48 7.23 3.97
CA TRP A 39 1.85 6.83 3.65
C TRP A 39 2.74 8.05 3.41
N LEU A 40 3.06 8.73 4.52
CA LEU A 40 3.77 10.00 4.59
C LEU A 40 5.25 9.87 4.98
N TYR A 41 5.82 8.67 4.94
CA TYR A 41 7.25 8.49 5.27
C TYR A 41 8.15 9.26 4.31
N PRO A 42 9.37 9.68 4.74
CA PRO A 42 10.30 10.46 3.90
C PRO A 42 10.49 9.85 2.51
N GLN A 43 10.77 8.54 2.44
CA GLN A 43 10.92 7.83 1.17
C GLN A 43 9.68 7.93 0.27
N ALA A 44 8.48 7.89 0.84
CA ALA A 44 7.23 8.00 0.07
C ALA A 44 7.03 9.43 -0.46
N CYS A 45 7.47 10.45 0.28
CA CYS A 45 7.49 11.84 -0.17
C CYS A 45 8.55 12.07 -1.25
N ASP A 46 9.75 11.49 -1.10
CA ASP A 46 10.82 11.59 -2.08
C ASP A 46 10.44 10.91 -3.40
N ASN A 47 9.80 9.73 -3.33
CA ASN A 47 9.29 9.03 -4.50
C ASN A 47 8.24 9.87 -5.27
N ARG A 48 7.35 10.57 -4.55
CA ARG A 48 6.34 11.45 -5.17
C ARG A 48 6.94 12.72 -5.78
N GLN A 49 8.07 13.18 -5.27
CA GLN A 49 8.81 14.33 -5.78
C GLN A 49 9.87 13.96 -6.83
N ASN A 50 9.99 12.68 -7.18
CA ASN A 50 11.00 12.23 -8.12
C ASN A 50 10.81 12.92 -9.49
N PRO A 51 11.84 13.59 -10.05
CA PRO A 51 11.69 14.37 -11.28
C PRO A 51 11.33 13.52 -12.50
N ASN A 52 11.72 12.24 -12.52
CA ASN A 52 11.33 11.33 -13.61
C ASN A 52 9.86 10.95 -13.50
N ILE A 53 9.34 10.74 -12.28
CA ILE A 53 7.91 10.47 -12.05
C ILE A 53 7.08 11.71 -12.38
N TYR A 54 7.50 12.89 -11.93
CA TYR A 54 6.89 14.17 -12.31
C TYR A 54 6.80 14.30 -13.83
N LYS A 55 7.91 14.09 -14.55
CA LYS A 55 7.96 14.21 -16.01
C LYS A 55 6.98 13.27 -16.71
N VAL A 56 6.84 12.03 -16.23
CA VAL A 56 5.85 11.07 -16.77
C VAL A 56 4.44 11.62 -16.64
N PHE A 57 4.03 12.04 -15.43
CA PHE A 57 2.67 12.55 -15.21
C PHE A 57 2.42 13.90 -15.88
N GLN A 58 3.45 14.76 -15.98
CA GLN A 58 3.39 16.02 -16.70
C GLN A 58 3.07 15.79 -18.19
N ILE A 59 3.70 14.78 -18.81
CA ILE A 59 3.44 14.41 -20.20
C ILE A 59 2.05 13.79 -20.35
N LEU A 60 1.66 12.89 -19.45
CA LEU A 60 0.37 12.19 -19.53
C LEU A 60 -0.83 13.14 -19.37
N PHE A 61 -0.72 14.12 -18.48
CA PHE A 61 -1.82 15.06 -18.22
C PHE A 61 -1.72 16.36 -19.01
N GLY A 62 -0.58 16.65 -19.63
CA GLY A 62 -0.36 17.91 -20.36
C GLY A 62 -0.28 19.14 -19.45
N GLU A 63 -0.09 18.94 -18.14
CA GLU A 63 -0.13 19.99 -17.13
C GLU A 63 1.22 20.16 -16.43
N ARG A 64 1.58 21.40 -16.10
CA ARG A 64 2.80 21.70 -15.33
C ARG A 64 2.56 21.64 -13.83
N GLU A 65 1.36 22.03 -13.40
CA GLU A 65 0.96 22.05 -12.00
C GLU A 65 0.23 20.75 -11.67
N LEU A 66 0.96 19.80 -11.09
CA LEU A 66 0.42 18.50 -10.71
C LEU A 66 0.05 18.48 -9.23
N ILE A 67 -1.16 17.99 -8.95
CA ILE A 67 -1.60 17.73 -7.57
C ILE A 67 -1.14 16.33 -7.18
N VAL A 68 -0.44 16.24 -6.06
CA VAL A 68 0.02 14.96 -5.50
C VAL A 68 -1.01 14.45 -4.49
N ASN A 69 -1.56 13.26 -4.75
CA ASN A 69 -2.42 12.58 -3.80
C ASN A 69 -1.59 11.84 -2.73
N ILE A 70 -1.95 12.04 -1.47
CA ILE A 70 -1.37 11.33 -0.32
C ILE A 70 -2.32 10.18 0.06
N THR A 71 -1.93 8.97 -0.31
CA THR A 71 -2.72 7.75 -0.12
C THR A 71 -2.12 6.84 0.95
N ARG A 72 -2.78 5.70 1.17
CA ARG A 72 -2.22 4.55 1.90
C ARG A 72 -1.31 3.73 0.98
N ALA A 73 -0.55 2.80 1.57
CA ALA A 73 0.25 1.84 0.82
C ALA A 73 -0.56 0.55 0.55
N GLY A 74 -0.41 -0.01 -0.65
CA GLY A 74 -0.99 -1.29 -1.03
C GLY A 74 0.07 -2.38 -1.14
N LEU A 75 -0.24 -3.58 -0.64
CA LEU A 75 0.58 -4.77 -0.83
C LEU A 75 -0.29 -6.03 -0.66
N MET A 76 -0.22 -6.91 -1.65
CA MET A 76 -0.86 -8.24 -1.58
C MET A 76 0.14 -9.27 -1.06
N ARG A 77 -0.35 -10.21 -0.25
CA ARG A 77 0.45 -11.37 0.16
C ARG A 77 0.46 -12.41 -0.97
N PRO A 78 1.60 -13.09 -1.23
CA PRO A 78 1.60 -14.26 -2.10
C PRO A 78 0.68 -15.34 -1.50
N THR A 79 0.06 -16.16 -2.33
CA THR A 79 -0.89 -17.20 -1.88
C THR A 79 -0.48 -18.61 -2.29
N LYS A 80 0.49 -18.76 -3.18
CA LYS A 80 0.90 -20.03 -3.77
C LYS A 80 2.38 -20.29 -3.54
N ASN A 81 2.71 -21.54 -3.23
CA ASN A 81 4.09 -22.04 -3.13
C ASN A 81 4.99 -21.13 -2.26
N ILE A 82 4.54 -20.79 -1.05
CA ILE A 82 5.24 -19.88 -0.15
C ILE A 82 6.21 -20.67 0.72
N TYR A 83 7.48 -20.28 0.72
CA TYR A 83 8.49 -20.92 1.55
C TYR A 83 8.46 -20.42 3.00
N PHE A 84 8.24 -21.33 3.94
CA PHE A 84 8.28 -21.06 5.38
C PHE A 84 9.61 -21.58 5.95
N SER A 85 10.60 -20.69 6.01
CA SER A 85 11.97 -20.93 6.47
C SER A 85 12.10 -21.65 7.83
N THR A 86 11.20 -21.36 8.78
CA THR A 86 11.21 -21.95 10.13
C THR A 86 10.87 -23.44 10.13
N ARG A 87 10.11 -23.90 9.14
CA ARG A 87 9.71 -25.29 8.96
C ARG A 87 10.40 -25.97 7.78
N ASN A 88 11.10 -25.20 6.93
CA ASN A 88 11.72 -25.67 5.69
C ASN A 88 10.71 -26.35 4.74
N GLU A 89 9.54 -25.72 4.58
CA GLU A 89 8.41 -26.26 3.81
C GLU A 89 7.80 -25.21 2.88
N PHE A 90 7.14 -25.66 1.81
CA PHE A 90 6.32 -24.84 0.94
C PHE A 90 4.84 -25.04 1.26
N GLU A 91 4.07 -23.96 1.34
CA GLU A 91 2.63 -24.02 1.64
C GLU A 91 1.83 -22.99 0.82
N ASP A 92 0.63 -23.37 0.42
CA ASP A 92 -0.38 -22.47 -0.14
C ASP A 92 -1.19 -21.79 0.99
N ARG A 93 -1.43 -20.48 0.85
CA ARG A 93 -2.22 -19.66 1.78
C ARG A 93 -3.39 -19.00 1.05
N GLU A 94 -4.38 -19.78 0.65
CA GLU A 94 -5.57 -19.23 -0.03
C GLU A 94 -6.31 -18.22 0.88
N ASN A 95 -6.28 -18.43 2.20
CA ASN A 95 -6.83 -17.51 3.19
C ASN A 95 -6.12 -16.14 3.22
N TRP A 96 -4.98 -15.94 2.56
CA TRP A 96 -4.31 -14.65 2.47
C TRP A 96 -4.78 -13.79 1.31
N LYS A 97 -5.48 -14.38 0.35
CA LYS A 97 -6.04 -13.71 -0.83
C LYS A 97 -6.92 -12.54 -0.44
N THR A 98 -6.83 -11.47 -1.23
CA THR A 98 -7.77 -10.35 -1.18
C THR A 98 -9.16 -10.81 -1.63
N ILE A 99 -10.19 -10.07 -1.27
CA ILE A 99 -11.54 -10.33 -1.80
C ILE A 99 -11.57 -10.09 -3.32
N SER A 100 -12.46 -10.79 -4.03
CA SER A 100 -12.59 -10.74 -5.50
C SER A 100 -13.26 -9.45 -5.97
N ASP A 101 -14.29 -9.02 -5.24
CA ASP A 101 -15.20 -7.98 -5.69
C ASP A 101 -15.00 -6.75 -4.81
N TRP A 102 -14.03 -5.92 -5.18
CA TRP A 102 -13.78 -4.66 -4.52
C TRP A 102 -13.16 -3.64 -5.48
N LEU A 103 -13.69 -2.41 -5.43
CA LEU A 103 -13.09 -1.24 -6.06
C LEU A 103 -12.92 -0.17 -5.00
N HIS A 104 -11.69 0.26 -4.78
CA HIS A 104 -11.36 1.27 -3.79
C HIS A 104 -10.78 2.50 -4.46
N LEU A 105 -11.41 3.65 -4.20
CA LEU A 105 -10.98 4.94 -4.72
C LEU A 105 -10.66 5.86 -3.53
N ASP A 106 -9.38 6.10 -3.26
CA ASP A 106 -8.94 7.04 -2.21
C ASP A 106 -9.30 8.50 -2.57
N MET A 107 -9.51 8.81 -3.85
CA MET A 107 -9.86 10.15 -4.32
C MET A 107 -10.93 10.07 -5.40
N ASN A 108 -11.93 10.92 -5.28
CA ASN A 108 -12.99 11.05 -6.27
C ASN A 108 -12.47 11.89 -7.45
N PRO A 109 -12.37 11.33 -8.67
CA PRO A 109 -11.79 12.02 -9.82
C PRO A 109 -12.66 13.17 -10.35
N LEU A 110 -13.97 13.20 -10.01
CA LEU A 110 -14.89 14.26 -10.43
C LEU A 110 -14.82 15.49 -9.53
N THR A 111 -14.54 15.29 -8.23
CA THR A 111 -14.59 16.38 -7.24
C THR A 111 -13.22 16.74 -6.68
N GLY A 112 -12.19 15.93 -6.92
CA GLY A 112 -10.87 16.07 -6.34
C GLY A 112 -10.81 15.86 -4.81
N ARG A 113 -11.92 15.41 -4.19
CA ARG A 113 -11.97 15.17 -2.74
C ARG A 113 -11.36 13.83 -2.41
N ALA A 114 -10.61 13.76 -1.31
CA ALA A 114 -10.24 12.48 -0.71
C ALA A 114 -11.53 11.82 -0.19
N THR A 115 -11.76 10.57 -0.59
CA THR A 115 -12.96 9.81 -0.20
C THR A 115 -12.55 8.44 0.30
N THR A 116 -13.23 7.95 1.34
CA THR A 116 -13.10 6.57 1.82
C THR A 116 -14.31 5.76 1.39
N TYR A 117 -14.62 5.73 0.09
CA TYR A 117 -15.71 4.92 -0.46
C TYR A 117 -15.16 3.73 -1.24
N GLY A 118 -15.70 2.56 -0.97
CA GLY A 118 -15.71 1.43 -1.90
C GLY A 118 -17.10 1.33 -2.52
N PHE A 119 -17.18 0.78 -3.74
CA PHE A 119 -18.47 0.35 -4.27
C PHE A 119 -18.81 -1.00 -3.62
N GLU A 120 -19.92 -1.05 -2.88
CA GLU A 120 -20.60 -2.32 -2.58
C GLU A 120 -21.47 -2.68 -3.78
N HIS A 121 -21.52 -3.97 -4.11
CA HIS A 121 -22.53 -4.52 -5.00
C HIS A 121 -23.84 -4.71 -4.25
#